data_AF-A0A946CX30-F1
#
_entry.id   AF-A0A946CX30-F1
#
_cell.length_a   1.000
_cell.length_b   1.000
_cell.length_c   1.000
_cell.angle_alpha   90.00
_cell.angle_beta   90.00
_cell.angle_gamma   90.00
#
_symmetry.space_group_name_H-M   'P 1'
#
loop_
_entity.id
_entity.type
_entity.pdbx_description
1 polymer ?
#
loop_
_entity_poly.entity_id
_entity_poly.type
_entity_poly.pdbx_seq_one_letter_code
_entity_poly.pdbx_strand_id
1 'polypeptide(L)'
;MRLFAILFLLALVSLGPNKVHAQAMNPSLDVYYTTERSSKLFYPNDTTRTYMHLKLREPVVMLEDRQDGWSKVKTLDGANGLMRTEGLTNVWIRISKSEQTVFVYRGSTLIARIPADLGYNFFADKTERGSQANPDHWRTPEGEFFVATKNANSQFYKALVLNYPNAEDAERGFKDNLITEKEYKQILQAEKSVSAPPMNTRLGGYIELHGDGTGERQNWTQGCVAIQNVQMDRLWDLVVVGTPVMIES
;
A
#
# COMPACT_ATOMS: atom_id res chain seq x y z
N MET A 1 -0.71 3.01 14.30
CA MET A 1 -0.81 1.96 13.26
C MET A 1 -1.19 2.50 11.87
N ARG A 2 -1.70 3.73 11.73
CA ARG A 2 -2.20 4.37 10.49
C ARG A 2 -1.02 4.72 9.54
N LEU A 3 -0.89 4.05 8.38
CA LEU A 3 0.27 3.74 7.51
C LEU A 3 1.43 2.94 8.14
N PHE A 4 1.25 2.36 9.33
CA PHE A 4 2.31 2.08 10.31
C PHE A 4 3.24 3.29 10.52
N ALA A 5 2.51 4.40 10.75
CA ALA A 5 2.84 5.75 11.20
C ALA A 5 3.50 6.70 10.19
N ILE A 6 3.12 6.67 8.90
CA ILE A 6 3.70 7.45 7.76
C ILE A 6 5.10 6.91 7.31
N LEU A 7 5.37 5.59 7.34
CA LEU A 7 6.74 5.01 7.39
C LEU A 7 7.49 5.34 8.71
N PHE A 8 6.80 5.54 9.83
CA PHE A 8 7.30 5.98 11.14
C PHE A 8 8.20 7.23 11.21
N LEU A 9 8.60 7.78 10.09
CA LEU A 9 9.11 9.11 9.88
C LEU A 9 9.27 9.19 8.32
N LEU A 10 8.77 10.21 7.63
CA LEU A 10 9.33 10.67 6.32
C LEU A 10 10.81 11.10 6.46
N ALA A 11 11.47 10.67 7.54
CA ALA A 11 12.38 11.43 8.34
C ALA A 11 13.40 10.44 8.97
N LEU A 12 14.67 10.77 9.01
CA LEU A 12 15.14 12.08 9.39
C LEU A 12 15.58 13.01 8.23
N VAL A 13 15.68 12.56 6.96
CA VAL A 13 16.73 13.13 6.08
C VAL A 13 16.41 13.45 4.60
N SER A 14 15.24 13.21 4.01
CA SER A 14 15.10 13.47 2.54
C SER A 14 14.88 14.94 2.14
N LEU A 15 15.90 15.78 2.40
CA LEU A 15 16.41 16.88 1.56
C LEU A 15 15.42 17.98 1.11
N GLY A 16 15.13 18.92 2.02
CA GLY A 16 14.94 20.33 1.66
C GLY A 16 16.27 21.10 1.80
N PRO A 17 16.53 22.17 1.02
CA PRO A 17 17.88 22.71 0.79
C PRO A 17 18.58 23.40 1.98
N ASN A 18 18.07 23.34 3.21
CA ASN A 18 18.70 24.05 4.34
C ASN A 18 18.96 23.14 5.56
N LYS A 19 20.25 23.08 5.92
CA LYS A 19 20.88 22.34 7.03
C LYS A 19 20.31 22.71 8.40
N VAL A 20 20.15 21.72 9.28
CA VAL A 20 20.51 21.83 10.71
C VAL A 20 21.05 20.48 11.21
N HIS A 21 22.17 20.52 11.94
CA HIS A 21 22.82 19.36 12.57
C HIS A 21 21.97 18.74 13.69
N ALA A 22 21.67 17.45 13.56
CA ALA A 22 21.29 16.58 14.67
C ALA A 22 22.36 15.48 14.81
N GLN A 23 22.76 15.19 16.06
CA GLN A 23 23.76 14.20 16.45
C GLN A 23 23.52 12.83 15.78
N ALA A 24 24.60 12.18 15.36
CA ALA A 24 24.59 10.92 14.62
C ALA A 24 23.87 9.79 15.37
N MET A 25 22.63 9.52 14.98
CA MET A 25 22.01 8.21 15.16
C MET A 25 22.38 7.32 13.96
N ASN A 26 22.66 6.05 14.27
CA ASN A 26 23.09 4.97 13.39
C ASN A 26 22.32 4.93 12.04
N PRO A 27 22.94 4.60 10.89
CA PRO A 27 22.27 4.63 9.60
C PRO A 27 21.07 3.66 9.58
N SER A 28 19.89 4.22 9.33
CA SER A 28 18.66 3.58 8.82
C SER A 28 18.35 2.16 9.32
N LEU A 29 17.69 2.03 10.46
CA LEU A 29 16.92 0.82 10.76
C LEU A 29 15.69 0.80 9.86
N ASP A 30 15.79 0.11 8.72
CA ASP A 30 14.67 -0.05 7.79
C ASP A 30 13.54 -0.86 8.44
N VAL A 31 12.34 -0.31 8.38
CA VAL A 31 11.12 -1.01 8.80
C VAL A 31 10.66 -1.90 7.65
N TYR A 32 10.55 -3.20 7.93
CA TYR A 32 9.98 -4.21 7.06
C TYR A 32 8.60 -4.60 7.58
N TYR A 33 7.85 -5.32 6.76
CA TYR A 33 6.62 -5.96 7.16
C TYR A 33 6.54 -7.37 6.59
N THR A 34 5.83 -8.22 7.31
CA THR A 34 5.61 -9.61 6.94
C THR A 34 4.69 -9.74 5.72
N THR A 35 4.96 -10.71 4.85
CA THR A 35 4.21 -10.92 3.59
C THR A 35 3.26 -12.10 3.64
N GLU A 36 3.30 -12.92 4.70
CA GLU A 36 2.43 -14.08 4.87
C GLU A 36 1.46 -13.92 6.05
N ARG A 37 0.27 -14.52 5.93
CA ARG A 37 -0.79 -14.47 6.95
C ARG A 37 -0.41 -15.13 8.29
N SER A 38 0.59 -16.00 8.30
CA SER A 38 1.09 -16.70 9.49
C SER A 38 2.61 -16.84 9.44
N SER A 39 3.29 -15.69 9.39
CA SER A 39 4.75 -15.65 9.35
C SER A 39 5.33 -16.13 10.68
N LYS A 40 6.32 -17.00 10.65
CA LYS A 40 6.93 -17.55 11.88
C LYS A 40 8.10 -16.68 12.33
N LEU A 41 8.07 -16.26 13.59
CA LEU A 41 9.24 -15.73 14.30
C LEU A 41 9.84 -16.89 15.10
N PHE A 42 11.11 -17.18 14.87
CA PHE A 42 11.86 -18.23 15.54
C PHE A 42 12.70 -17.67 16.68
N TYR A 43 13.10 -18.51 17.63
CA TYR A 43 13.98 -18.07 18.70
C TYR A 43 15.32 -17.55 18.14
N PRO A 44 15.95 -16.54 18.77
CA PRO A 44 17.17 -15.91 18.23
C PRO A 44 18.35 -16.85 17.93
N ASN A 45 18.41 -17.99 18.60
CA ASN A 45 19.50 -18.96 18.51
C ASN A 45 19.06 -20.32 17.96
N ASP A 46 17.82 -20.45 17.46
CA ASP A 46 17.26 -21.73 17.02
C ASP A 46 16.26 -21.52 15.87
N THR A 47 16.67 -21.92 14.66
CA THR A 47 15.87 -21.81 13.43
C THR A 47 14.82 -22.90 13.26
N THR A 48 14.74 -23.86 14.19
CA THR A 48 13.79 -24.98 14.16
C THR A 48 12.60 -24.75 15.10
N ARG A 49 12.79 -23.97 16.16
CA ARG A 49 11.76 -23.71 17.16
C ARG A 49 11.05 -22.38 16.93
N THR A 50 9.75 -22.45 16.65
CA THR A 50 8.89 -21.26 16.54
C THR A 50 8.69 -20.64 17.93
N TYR A 51 8.89 -19.32 18.00
CA TYR A 51 8.61 -18.51 19.17
C TYR A 51 7.16 -17.99 19.12
N MET A 52 6.76 -17.37 18.00
CA MET A 52 5.40 -16.87 17.80
C MET A 52 5.05 -16.75 16.32
N HIS A 53 3.76 -16.49 16.05
CA HIS A 53 3.25 -16.20 14.71
C HIS A 53 2.93 -14.72 14.59
N LEU A 54 3.42 -14.11 13.52
CA LEU A 54 3.14 -12.73 13.13
C LEU A 54 2.08 -12.74 12.01
N LYS A 55 1.19 -11.75 12.06
CA LYS A 55 0.13 -11.57 11.06
C LYS A 55 0.71 -11.03 9.76
N LEU A 56 -0.08 -11.00 8.69
CA LEU A 56 0.27 -10.28 7.45
C LEU A 56 0.41 -8.79 7.74
N ARG A 57 1.42 -8.12 7.14
CA ARG A 57 1.77 -6.71 7.36
C ARG A 57 2.14 -6.36 8.80
N GLU A 58 2.58 -7.33 9.59
CA GLU A 58 3.13 -7.07 10.91
C GLU A 58 4.47 -6.33 10.75
N PRO A 59 4.62 -5.12 11.30
CA PRO A 59 5.86 -4.36 11.18
C PRO A 59 6.98 -4.96 12.02
N VAL A 60 8.16 -5.04 11.44
CA VAL A 60 9.38 -5.46 12.12
C VAL A 60 10.55 -4.57 11.72
N VAL A 61 11.46 -4.34 12.66
CA VAL A 61 12.76 -3.73 12.39
C VAL A 61 13.75 -4.83 12.07
N MET A 62 14.41 -4.73 10.92
CA MET A 62 15.52 -5.64 10.59
C MET A 62 16.76 -5.21 11.36
N LEU A 63 17.25 -6.09 12.23
CA LEU A 63 18.47 -5.85 13.02
C LEU A 63 19.72 -6.34 12.29
N GLU A 64 19.60 -7.42 11.52
CA GLU A 64 20.69 -8.06 10.79
C GLU A 64 20.12 -8.89 9.63
N ASP A 65 20.70 -8.74 8.44
CA ASP A 65 20.52 -9.68 7.33
C ASP A 65 21.72 -10.62 7.28
N ARG A 66 21.50 -11.91 7.58
CA ARG A 66 22.57 -12.89 7.76
C ARG A 66 23.11 -13.44 6.43
N GLN A 67 22.51 -13.09 5.30
CA GLN A 67 22.89 -13.60 3.96
C GLN A 67 22.77 -15.14 3.80
N ASP A 68 22.14 -15.84 4.76
CA ASP A 68 21.90 -17.28 4.73
C ASP A 68 20.40 -17.64 4.59
N GLY A 69 19.61 -16.66 4.13
CA GLY A 69 18.16 -16.75 4.03
C GLY A 69 17.41 -16.47 5.34
N TRP A 70 18.11 -16.07 6.40
CA TRP A 70 17.54 -15.61 7.65
C TRP A 70 17.87 -14.15 7.94
N SER A 71 16.94 -13.48 8.60
CA SER A 71 17.15 -12.13 9.14
C SER A 71 16.80 -12.12 10.62
N LYS A 72 17.61 -11.43 11.41
CA LYS A 72 17.28 -11.12 12.80
C LYS A 72 16.39 -9.89 12.82
N VAL A 73 15.25 -10.00 13.48
CA VAL A 73 14.25 -8.93 13.51
C VAL A 73 13.79 -8.64 14.94
N LYS A 74 13.19 -7.46 15.10
CA LYS A 74 12.50 -7.04 16.30
C LYS A 74 11.12 -6.49 15.94
N THR A 75 10.07 -7.01 16.56
CA THR A 75 8.71 -6.45 16.44
C THR A 75 8.62 -5.12 17.19
N LEU A 76 7.62 -4.29 16.88
CA LEU A 76 7.45 -3.00 17.55
C LEU A 76 7.13 -3.13 19.05
N ASP A 77 6.50 -4.22 19.48
CA ASP A 77 6.24 -4.52 20.89
C ASP A 77 7.44 -5.16 21.61
N GLY A 78 8.54 -5.41 20.89
CA GLY A 78 9.84 -5.74 21.46
C GLY A 78 10.26 -7.20 21.38
N ALA A 79 9.43 -8.10 20.86
CA ALA A 79 9.82 -9.48 20.59
C ALA A 79 10.97 -9.53 19.57
N ASN A 80 11.96 -10.39 19.82
CA ASN A 80 13.13 -10.55 18.95
C ASN A 80 13.28 -12.01 18.51
N GLY A 81 13.82 -12.21 17.32
CA GLY A 81 13.93 -13.55 16.76
C GLY A 81 14.49 -13.58 15.35
N LEU A 82 14.46 -14.77 14.77
CA LEU A 82 14.85 -15.01 13.38
C LEU A 82 13.61 -15.18 12.51
N MET A 83 13.65 -14.63 11.30
CA MET A 83 12.64 -14.83 10.27
C MET A 83 13.30 -15.17 8.94
N ARG A 84 12.58 -15.89 8.07
CA ARG A 84 13.00 -16.08 6.68
C ARG A 84 12.99 -14.74 5.96
N THR A 85 14.09 -14.39 5.30
CA THR A 85 14.23 -13.10 4.61
C THR A 85 13.20 -12.92 3.49
N GLU A 86 12.82 -14.01 2.81
CA GLU A 86 11.79 -14.02 1.76
C GLU A 86 10.37 -13.67 2.27
N GLY A 87 10.12 -13.85 3.58
CA GLY A 87 8.87 -13.50 4.24
C GLY A 87 8.77 -12.03 4.65
N LEU A 88 9.76 -11.21 4.28
CA LEU A 88 9.87 -9.81 4.65
C LEU A 88 10.01 -8.93 3.41
N THR A 89 9.34 -7.78 3.42
CA THR A 89 9.56 -6.73 2.42
C THR A 89 9.37 -5.36 3.05
N ASN A 90 9.94 -4.34 2.43
CA ASN A 90 9.73 -2.94 2.76
C ASN A 90 9.37 -2.15 1.49
N VAL A 91 8.87 -2.82 0.44
CA VAL A 91 8.36 -2.18 -0.77
C VAL A 91 7.04 -1.48 -0.46
N TRP A 92 6.84 -0.26 -0.94
CA TRP A 92 5.58 0.47 -0.83
C TRP A 92 5.42 1.47 -1.98
N ILE A 93 4.19 1.93 -2.19
CA ILE A 93 3.84 2.80 -3.31
C ILE A 93 3.30 4.13 -2.79
N ARG A 94 3.73 5.24 -3.37
CA ARG A 94 3.09 6.55 -3.26
C ARG A 94 2.57 6.97 -4.63
N ILE A 95 1.36 7.48 -4.68
CA ILE A 95 0.74 8.00 -5.90
C ILE A 95 0.43 9.47 -5.62
N SER A 96 1.07 10.36 -6.37
CA SER A 96 0.74 11.79 -6.31
C SER A 96 -0.17 12.12 -7.48
N LYS A 97 -1.31 12.73 -7.16
CA LYS A 97 -2.27 13.20 -8.15
C LYS A 97 -1.77 14.44 -8.88
N SER A 98 -1.21 15.41 -8.17
CA SER A 98 -0.62 16.63 -8.73
C SER A 98 0.57 16.34 -9.65
N GLU A 99 1.44 15.38 -9.31
CA GLU A 99 2.52 14.95 -10.20
C GLU A 99 2.06 13.93 -11.26
N GLN A 100 0.84 13.39 -11.14
CA GLN A 100 0.30 12.28 -11.94
C GLN A 100 1.35 11.17 -12.11
N THR A 101 1.91 10.73 -10.99
CA THR A 101 3.09 9.85 -10.96
C THR A 101 2.94 8.83 -9.84
N VAL A 102 3.22 7.57 -10.18
CA VAL A 102 3.43 6.47 -9.24
C VAL A 102 4.90 6.42 -8.86
N PHE A 103 5.16 6.48 -7.57
CA PHE A 103 6.47 6.35 -6.95
C PHE A 103 6.54 5.01 -6.22
N VAL A 104 7.62 4.29 -6.48
CA VAL A 104 7.86 2.98 -5.88
C VAL A 104 9.09 3.09 -5.01
N TYR A 105 8.97 2.65 -3.77
CA TYR A 105 10.03 2.72 -2.78
C TYR A 105 10.38 1.35 -2.25
N ARG A 106 11.62 1.21 -1.79
CA ARG A 106 12.11 0.13 -0.93
C ARG A 106 12.67 0.77 0.33
N GLY A 107 11.95 0.65 1.44
CA GLY A 107 12.24 1.44 2.65
C GLY A 107 12.16 2.94 2.32
N SER A 108 13.24 3.67 2.60
CA SER A 108 13.37 5.10 2.27
C SER A 108 13.88 5.38 0.84
N THR A 109 14.32 4.35 0.11
CA THR A 109 14.94 4.51 -1.21
C THR A 109 13.88 4.53 -2.30
N LEU A 110 13.84 5.61 -3.09
CA LEU A 110 13.04 5.68 -4.31
C LEU A 110 13.66 4.79 -5.40
N ILE A 111 12.91 3.81 -5.90
CA ILE A 111 13.39 2.85 -6.90
C ILE A 111 12.71 3.00 -8.27
N ALA A 112 11.57 3.70 -8.36
CA ALA A 112 10.95 4.04 -9.64
C ALA A 112 10.06 5.29 -9.56
N ARG A 113 10.02 6.05 -10.67
CA ARG A 113 9.06 7.14 -10.94
C ARG A 113 8.36 6.81 -12.26
N ILE A 114 7.04 6.65 -12.23
CA ILE A 114 6.26 6.16 -13.38
C ILE A 114 5.13 7.16 -13.66
N PRO A 115 5.10 7.82 -14.84
CA PRO A 115 3.95 8.63 -15.24
C PRO A 115 2.67 7.79 -15.26
N ALA A 116 1.57 8.36 -14.79
CA ALA A 116 0.30 7.65 -14.66
C ALA A 116 -0.87 8.46 -15.20
N ASP A 117 -1.84 7.75 -15.76
CA ASP A 117 -3.17 8.27 -16.01
C ASP A 117 -4.06 8.02 -14.79
N LEU A 118 -4.88 9.00 -14.44
CA LEU A 118 -5.77 8.94 -13.28
C LEU A 118 -7.24 8.97 -13.70
N GLY A 119 -8.13 9.04 -12.71
CA GLY A 119 -9.56 9.29 -12.95
C GLY A 119 -9.79 10.62 -13.67
N TYR A 120 -10.85 10.70 -14.46
CA TYR A 120 -11.23 11.94 -15.17
C TYR A 120 -11.27 13.17 -14.25
N ASN A 121 -11.83 13.02 -13.05
CA ASN A 121 -11.92 14.07 -12.04
C ASN A 121 -10.96 13.81 -10.85
N PHE A 122 -9.72 13.42 -11.14
CA PHE A 122 -8.77 12.96 -10.12
C PHE A 122 -8.46 14.00 -9.04
N PHE A 123 -8.54 15.29 -9.34
CA PHE A 123 -8.18 16.39 -8.42
C PHE A 123 -9.06 16.49 -7.16
N ALA A 124 -10.21 15.82 -7.13
CA ALA A 124 -11.04 15.72 -5.93
C ALA A 124 -11.00 14.31 -5.35
N ASP A 125 -11.20 14.18 -4.04
CA ASP A 125 -11.32 12.87 -3.39
C ASP A 125 -12.59 12.14 -3.84
N LYS A 126 -12.50 10.80 -3.87
CA LYS A 126 -13.59 9.90 -4.24
C LYS A 126 -14.46 9.61 -3.02
N THR A 127 -15.65 10.21 -3.02
CA THR A 127 -16.66 10.00 -1.97
C THR A 127 -17.83 9.11 -2.40
N GLU A 128 -17.99 8.90 -3.70
CA GLU A 128 -19.11 8.15 -4.27
C GLU A 128 -18.71 7.42 -5.56
N ARG A 129 -19.48 6.42 -5.94
CA ARG A 129 -19.40 5.74 -7.23
C ARG A 129 -19.84 6.66 -8.36
N GLY A 130 -19.01 6.81 -9.39
CA GLY A 130 -19.38 7.45 -10.64
C GLY A 130 -20.17 6.56 -11.59
N SER A 131 -20.84 7.20 -12.53
CA SER A 131 -21.62 6.55 -13.60
C SER A 131 -21.59 7.44 -14.83
N GLN A 132 -22.11 6.97 -15.96
CA GLN A 132 -22.26 7.83 -17.14
C GLN A 132 -23.17 9.04 -16.88
N ALA A 133 -24.15 8.91 -15.98
CA ALA A 133 -25.01 10.01 -15.57
C ALA A 133 -24.31 10.97 -14.60
N ASN A 134 -23.37 10.45 -13.79
CA ASN A 134 -22.61 11.22 -12.79
C ASN A 134 -21.09 11.00 -12.97
N PRO A 135 -20.50 11.45 -14.09
CA PRO A 135 -19.08 11.23 -14.39
C PRO A 135 -18.17 12.02 -13.46
N ASP A 136 -18.67 13.05 -12.78
CA ASP A 136 -17.93 13.84 -11.80
C ASP A 136 -17.38 13.01 -10.62
N HIS A 137 -17.95 11.83 -10.36
CA HIS A 137 -17.47 10.90 -9.34
C HIS A 137 -16.45 9.86 -9.85
N TRP A 138 -16.00 9.97 -11.11
CA TRP A 138 -14.83 9.26 -11.65
C TRP A 138 -13.52 9.88 -11.14
N ARG A 139 -13.33 9.75 -9.84
CA ARG A 139 -12.22 10.33 -9.07
C ARG A 139 -11.31 9.22 -8.57
N THR A 140 -10.01 9.51 -8.50
CA THR A 140 -9.05 8.65 -7.81
C THR A 140 -9.07 9.01 -6.32
N PRO A 141 -9.29 8.04 -5.40
CA PRO A 141 -9.39 8.33 -3.97
C PRO A 141 -8.07 8.84 -3.39
N GLU A 142 -8.16 9.58 -2.29
CA GLU A 142 -7.06 9.94 -1.40
C GLU A 142 -7.06 9.09 -0.14
N GLY A 143 -5.87 8.88 0.42
CA GLY A 143 -5.69 8.21 1.70
C GLY A 143 -4.81 6.98 1.61
N GLU A 144 -4.94 6.16 2.64
CA GLU A 144 -4.05 5.03 2.90
C GLU A 144 -4.72 3.72 2.51
N PHE A 145 -4.08 3.01 1.59
CA PHE A 145 -4.57 1.77 1.02
C PHE A 145 -3.51 0.66 1.08
N PHE A 146 -3.92 -0.51 0.61
CA PHE A 146 -3.06 -1.62 0.34
C PHE A 146 -3.59 -2.44 -0.84
N VAL A 147 -2.68 -3.18 -1.47
CA VAL A 147 -3.03 -4.15 -2.50
C VAL A 147 -3.79 -5.30 -1.85
N ALA A 148 -5.11 -5.32 -1.99
CA ALA A 148 -5.97 -6.35 -1.45
C ALA A 148 -5.91 -7.65 -2.25
N THR A 149 -5.72 -7.56 -3.57
CA THR A 149 -5.65 -8.71 -4.48
C THR A 149 -4.88 -8.34 -5.75
N LYS A 150 -4.29 -9.34 -6.42
CA LYS A 150 -3.63 -9.19 -7.72
C LYS A 150 -4.44 -9.92 -8.79
N ASN A 151 -4.77 -9.26 -9.90
CA ASN A 151 -5.49 -9.82 -11.03
C ASN A 151 -4.59 -9.85 -12.28
N ALA A 152 -4.12 -11.05 -12.65
CA ALA A 152 -3.26 -11.25 -13.82
C ALA A 152 -4.03 -11.27 -15.14
N ASN A 153 -5.37 -11.41 -15.08
CA ASN A 153 -6.26 -11.51 -16.23
C ASN A 153 -7.16 -10.26 -16.31
N SER A 154 -6.60 -9.09 -15.98
CA SER A 154 -7.36 -7.84 -16.10
C SER A 154 -7.66 -7.55 -17.57
N GLN A 155 -8.80 -6.91 -17.84
CA GLN A 155 -9.07 -6.35 -19.17
C GLN A 155 -8.08 -5.23 -19.55
N PHE A 156 -7.37 -4.68 -18.55
CA PHE A 156 -6.32 -3.66 -18.70
C PHE A 156 -4.92 -4.24 -18.45
N TYR A 157 -4.63 -5.38 -19.09
CA TYR A 157 -3.41 -6.20 -18.94
C TYR A 157 -3.23 -6.89 -17.57
N LYS A 158 -2.85 -6.16 -16.52
CA LYS A 158 -2.68 -6.65 -15.14
C LYS A 158 -3.19 -5.58 -14.16
N ALA A 159 -3.71 -5.99 -13.00
CA ALA A 159 -4.21 -5.05 -12.01
C ALA A 159 -3.83 -5.43 -10.56
N LEU A 160 -3.43 -4.42 -9.80
CA LEU A 160 -3.30 -4.45 -8.35
C LEU A 160 -4.54 -3.79 -7.75
N VAL A 161 -5.44 -4.61 -7.21
CA VAL A 161 -6.72 -4.14 -6.66
C VAL A 161 -6.49 -3.58 -5.27
N LEU A 162 -6.88 -2.32 -5.04
CA LEU A 162 -6.75 -1.67 -3.73
C LEU A 162 -7.93 -2.01 -2.82
N ASN A 163 -7.74 -1.87 -1.51
CA ASN A 163 -8.79 -2.02 -0.51
C ASN A 163 -9.74 -0.80 -0.42
N TYR A 164 -9.98 -0.08 -1.52
CA TYR A 164 -10.99 0.98 -1.54
C TYR A 164 -12.40 0.37 -1.71
N PRO A 165 -13.41 0.80 -0.94
CA PRO A 165 -13.33 1.77 0.16
C PRO A 165 -12.66 1.17 1.41
N ASN A 166 -11.85 1.98 2.11
CA ASN A 166 -11.21 1.61 3.38
C ASN A 166 -12.09 2.02 4.60
N ALA A 167 -11.59 1.83 5.82
CA ALA A 167 -12.31 2.19 7.05
C ALA A 167 -12.66 3.68 7.15
N GLU A 168 -11.79 4.58 6.69
CA GLU A 168 -12.05 6.02 6.70
C GLU A 168 -13.12 6.39 5.68
N ASP A 169 -13.07 5.81 4.48
CA ASP A 169 -14.12 5.96 3.46
C ASP A 169 -15.47 5.44 3.97
N ALA A 170 -15.46 4.29 4.64
CA ALA A 170 -16.66 3.71 5.24
C ALA A 170 -17.23 4.58 6.35
N GLU A 171 -16.39 5.19 7.19
CA GLU A 171 -16.83 6.10 8.24
C GLU A 171 -17.51 7.35 7.65
N ARG A 172 -16.90 7.97 6.63
CA ARG A 172 -17.51 9.10 5.90
C ARG A 172 -18.84 8.68 5.27
N GLY A 173 -18.81 7.59 4.50
CA GLY A 173 -19.98 7.08 3.78
C GLY A 173 -21.15 6.69 4.69
N PHE A 174 -20.88 6.14 5.87
CA PHE A 174 -21.91 5.77 6.84
C PHE A 174 -22.54 7.01 7.48
N LYS A 175 -21.73 8.02 7.84
CA LYS A 175 -22.21 9.32 8.35
C LYS A 175 -23.09 10.05 7.33
N ASP A 176 -22.75 9.95 6.06
CA ASP A 176 -23.47 10.58 4.95
C ASP A 176 -24.67 9.74 4.45
N ASN A 177 -24.99 8.62 5.11
CA ASN A 177 -26.06 7.68 4.73
C ASN A 177 -25.91 7.09 3.31
N LEU A 178 -24.69 7.04 2.78
CA LEU A 178 -24.39 6.43 1.47
C LEU A 178 -24.32 4.91 1.56
N ILE A 179 -23.90 4.37 2.70
CA ILE A 179 -23.79 2.92 2.92
C ILE A 179 -24.56 2.48 4.16
N THR A 180 -24.96 1.21 4.16
CA THR A 180 -25.63 0.58 5.30
C THR A 180 -24.65 0.25 6.43
N GLU A 181 -25.16 0.06 7.64
CA GLU A 181 -24.36 -0.43 8.77
C GLU A 181 -23.70 -1.79 8.46
N LYS A 182 -24.37 -2.63 7.66
CA LYS A 182 -23.83 -3.91 7.21
C LYS A 182 -22.59 -3.71 6.32
N GLU A 183 -22.67 -2.85 5.31
CA GLU A 183 -21.53 -2.55 4.42
C GLU A 183 -20.38 -1.91 5.21
N TYR A 184 -20.69 -0.98 6.12
CA TYR A 184 -19.69 -0.39 7.02
C TYR A 184 -18.91 -1.46 7.80
N LYS A 185 -19.62 -2.38 8.48
CA LYS A 185 -18.99 -3.48 9.23
C LYS A 185 -18.19 -4.42 8.33
N GLN A 186 -18.67 -4.68 7.11
CA GLN A 186 -17.97 -5.52 6.14
C GLN A 186 -16.66 -4.88 5.68
N ILE A 187 -16.64 -3.56 5.44
CA ILE A 187 -15.42 -2.83 5.06
C ILE A 187 -14.39 -2.88 6.21
N LEU A 188 -14.80 -2.59 7.45
CA LEU A 188 -13.90 -2.67 8.61
C LEU A 188 -13.31 -4.08 8.80
N GLN A 189 -14.12 -5.11 8.59
CA GLN A 189 -13.68 -6.49 8.70
C GLN A 189 -12.72 -6.88 7.56
N ALA A 190 -12.95 -6.39 6.34
CA ALA A 190 -12.07 -6.61 5.20
C ALA A 190 -10.69 -5.98 5.43
N GLU A 191 -10.64 -4.75 5.96
CA GLU A 191 -9.40 -4.08 6.32
C GLU A 191 -8.63 -4.84 7.41
N LYS A 192 -9.31 -5.23 8.50
CA LYS A 192 -8.70 -6.01 9.60
C LYS A 192 -8.13 -7.34 9.13
N SER A 193 -8.75 -7.96 8.12
CA SER A 193 -8.34 -9.24 7.56
C SER A 193 -7.41 -9.09 6.35
N VAL A 194 -7.05 -7.87 5.95
CA VAL A 194 -6.25 -7.58 4.74
C VAL A 194 -6.82 -8.32 3.53
N SER A 195 -8.07 -7.98 3.18
CA SER A 195 -8.81 -8.55 2.07
C SER A 195 -9.59 -7.48 1.32
N ALA A 196 -10.15 -7.85 0.17
CA ALA A 196 -10.98 -6.96 -0.63
C ALA A 196 -12.30 -6.62 0.12
N PRO A 197 -12.65 -5.32 0.28
CA PRO A 197 -13.96 -4.93 0.79
C PRO A 197 -15.07 -5.24 -0.23
N PRO A 198 -16.36 -5.06 0.11
CA PRO A 198 -17.42 -5.06 -0.88
C PRO A 198 -17.14 -4.05 -2.00
N MET A 199 -17.00 -4.54 -3.24
CA MET A 199 -16.58 -3.71 -4.38
C MET A 199 -17.74 -3.02 -5.12
N ASN A 200 -18.96 -3.15 -4.61
CA ASN A 200 -20.19 -2.70 -5.27
C ASN A 200 -21.09 -1.91 -4.30
N THR A 201 -20.49 -1.07 -3.46
CA THR A 201 -21.22 -0.17 -2.57
C THR A 201 -21.54 1.15 -3.27
N ARG A 202 -22.27 2.05 -2.60
CA ARG A 202 -22.49 3.41 -3.10
C ARG A 202 -21.21 4.26 -3.17
N LEU A 203 -20.21 3.96 -2.36
CA LEU A 203 -18.87 4.57 -2.43
C LEU A 203 -18.11 4.10 -3.68
N GLY A 204 -18.49 2.94 -4.21
CA GLY A 204 -17.83 2.26 -5.32
C GLY A 204 -17.00 1.09 -4.83
N GLY A 205 -15.88 0.87 -5.53
CA GLY A 205 -14.97 -0.26 -5.40
C GLY A 205 -14.15 -0.37 -6.69
N TYR A 206 -13.35 -1.43 -6.80
CA TYR A 206 -12.48 -1.69 -7.96
C TYR A 206 -11.60 -0.50 -8.35
N ILE A 207 -11.05 0.20 -7.35
CA ILE A 207 -9.92 1.10 -7.60
C ILE A 207 -8.67 0.24 -7.71
N GLU A 208 -8.00 0.34 -8.85
CA GLU A 208 -6.87 -0.50 -9.22
C GLU A 208 -5.69 0.35 -9.67
N LEU A 209 -4.47 -0.14 -9.43
CA LEU A 209 -3.29 0.25 -10.20
C LEU A 209 -3.10 -0.81 -11.31
N HIS A 210 -3.30 -0.43 -12.57
CA HIS A 210 -3.33 -1.37 -13.68
C HIS A 210 -2.46 -0.94 -14.87
N GLY A 211 -2.33 -1.84 -15.85
CA GLY A 211 -1.66 -1.61 -17.13
C GLY A 211 -2.44 -0.69 -18.08
N ASP A 212 -2.14 -0.75 -19.38
CA ASP A 212 -2.78 0.03 -20.45
C ASP A 212 -2.83 1.55 -20.23
N GLY A 213 -1.97 2.07 -19.35
CA GLY A 213 -1.72 3.50 -19.25
C GLY A 213 -1.00 4.00 -20.50
N THR A 214 -1.37 5.19 -20.94
CA THR A 214 -0.78 5.89 -22.09
C THR A 214 0.67 6.26 -21.81
N GLY A 215 0.99 6.58 -20.55
CA GLY A 215 2.26 7.20 -20.15
C GLY A 215 2.32 8.70 -20.46
N GLU A 216 1.21 9.28 -20.94
CA GLU A 216 1.10 10.66 -21.40
C GLU A 216 0.15 11.50 -20.53
N ARG A 217 -0.33 10.97 -19.40
CA ARG A 217 -1.14 11.70 -18.41
C ARG A 217 -2.49 12.16 -18.95
N GLN A 218 -3.13 11.34 -19.78
CA GLN A 218 -4.41 11.65 -20.43
C GLN A 218 -5.63 11.53 -19.50
N ASN A 219 -5.49 10.88 -18.33
CA ASN A 219 -6.51 10.78 -17.27
C ASN A 219 -7.89 10.28 -17.73
N TRP A 220 -7.91 9.13 -18.39
CA TRP A 220 -9.10 8.56 -19.00
C TRP A 220 -9.89 7.62 -18.07
N THR A 221 -9.36 7.27 -16.89
CA THR A 221 -9.93 6.20 -16.08
C THR A 221 -11.19 6.66 -15.34
N GLN A 222 -11.91 5.70 -14.76
CA GLN A 222 -13.07 5.98 -13.89
C GLN A 222 -12.71 6.13 -12.40
N GLY A 223 -11.41 6.26 -12.09
CA GLY A 223 -10.87 6.39 -10.73
C GLY A 223 -9.62 5.55 -10.48
N CYS A 224 -9.32 4.59 -11.35
CA CYS A 224 -8.08 3.80 -11.29
C CYS A 224 -6.83 4.65 -11.62
N VAL A 225 -5.67 4.03 -11.41
CA VAL A 225 -4.37 4.55 -11.80
C VAL A 225 -3.82 3.64 -12.89
N ALA A 226 -3.62 4.15 -14.10
CA ALA A 226 -3.12 3.37 -15.24
C ALA A 226 -1.66 3.74 -15.55
N ILE A 227 -0.83 2.72 -15.74
CA ILE A 227 0.58 2.87 -16.13
C ILE A 227 0.87 1.99 -17.34
N GLN A 228 1.95 2.26 -18.06
CA GLN A 228 2.35 1.44 -19.20
C GLN A 228 2.63 -0.02 -18.78
N ASN A 229 2.28 -0.97 -19.64
CA ASN A 229 2.39 -2.42 -19.38
C ASN A 229 3.80 -2.85 -18.95
N VAL A 230 4.84 -2.28 -19.56
CA VAL A 230 6.25 -2.54 -19.18
C VAL A 230 6.55 -2.14 -17.74
N GLN A 231 5.92 -1.07 -17.22
CA GLN A 231 6.08 -0.66 -15.82
C GLN A 231 5.22 -1.52 -14.90
N MET A 232 4.03 -1.93 -15.37
CA MET A 232 3.17 -2.86 -14.65
C MET A 232 3.84 -4.22 -14.46
N ASP A 233 4.58 -4.73 -15.44
CA ASP A 233 5.38 -5.96 -15.30
C ASP A 233 6.44 -5.84 -14.21
N ARG A 234 7.19 -4.73 -14.21
CA ARG A 234 8.20 -4.47 -13.16
C ARG A 234 7.58 -4.40 -11.78
N LEU A 235 6.44 -3.73 -11.65
CA LEU A 235 5.72 -3.64 -10.39
C LEU A 235 5.14 -4.98 -9.95
N TRP A 236 4.66 -5.78 -10.89
CA TRP A 236 4.02 -7.06 -10.60
C TRP A 236 4.92 -7.99 -9.79
N ASP A 237 6.23 -8.01 -10.07
CA ASP A 237 7.17 -8.89 -9.38
C ASP A 237 7.63 -8.34 -8.01
N LEU A 238 7.54 -7.02 -7.81
CA LEU A 238 7.94 -6.35 -6.57
C LEU A 238 6.83 -6.30 -5.52
N VAL A 239 5.57 -6.27 -5.98
CA VAL A 239 4.40 -6.00 -5.16
C VAL A 239 3.69 -7.30 -4.76
N VAL A 240 3.35 -7.40 -3.48
CA VAL A 240 2.62 -8.53 -2.90
C VAL A 240 1.27 -8.09 -2.35
N VAL A 241 0.38 -9.05 -2.07
CA VAL A 241 -0.85 -8.75 -1.33
C VAL A 241 -0.47 -8.17 0.03
N GLY A 242 -1.10 -7.05 0.38
CA GLY A 242 -0.76 -6.28 1.55
C GLY A 242 0.38 -5.29 1.34
N THR A 243 0.88 -5.03 0.14
CA THR A 243 1.79 -3.89 -0.08
C THR A 243 1.06 -2.56 0.21
N PRO A 244 1.61 -1.66 1.05
CA PRO A 244 1.03 -0.35 1.31
C PRO A 244 1.04 0.55 0.08
N VAL A 245 -0.03 1.33 -0.08
CA VAL A 245 -0.23 2.32 -1.14
C VAL A 245 -0.75 3.60 -0.50
N MET A 246 -0.04 4.71 -0.66
CA MET A 246 -0.53 6.04 -0.27
C MET A 246 -0.96 6.77 -1.55
N ILE A 247 -2.15 7.37 -1.54
CA ILE A 247 -2.59 8.27 -2.62
C ILE A 247 -2.82 9.65 -2.03
N GLU A 248 -2.14 10.65 -2.57
CA GLU A 248 -2.23 12.04 -2.13
C GLU A 248 -2.51 13.00 -3.30
N SER A 249 -2.89 14.22 -2.95
CA SER A 249 -3.14 15.33 -3.88
C SER A 249 -1.93 15.74 -4.72
#